data_AF-A0A1Q8S2V9-F1
#
_entry.id   AF-A0A1Q8S2V9-F1
#
_cell.length_a   1.000
_cell.length_b   1.000
_cell.length_c   1.000
_cell.angle_alpha   90.00
_cell.angle_beta   90.00
_cell.angle_gamma   90.00
#
_symmetry.space_group_name_H-M   'P 1'
#
loop_
_entity.id
_entity.type
_entity.pdbx_description
1 polymer ?
#
loop_
_entity_poly.entity_id
_entity_poly.type
_entity_poly.pdbx_seq_one_letter_code
_entity_poly.pdbx_strand_id
1 'polypeptide(L)'
;MGIPGTEGADVLAKEACKQSPDSQPQSIFAHLKRQSKTIAILFARRWPSLCPRQYADLGIVPHLKPAELCLPRHLLGRLYAARSHHGDFVAYHVRFAHQNALLNCSCGRPKSPVHFYLCKHGRKAKLWRRQALIVC
;
A
#
# COMPACT_ATOMS: atom_id res chain seq x y z
N MET A 1 33.57 6.42 -46.25
CA MET A 1 32.40 6.89 -47.04
C MET A 1 31.14 6.39 -46.36
N GLY A 2 30.18 7.27 -46.09
CA GLY A 2 28.90 6.95 -45.44
C GLY A 2 27.94 6.20 -46.36
N ILE A 3 27.05 5.40 -45.77
CA ILE A 3 26.07 4.60 -46.51
C ILE A 3 25.00 5.56 -47.07
N PRO A 4 24.79 5.62 -48.40
CA PRO A 4 23.82 6.52 -49.01
C PRO A 4 22.41 6.19 -48.50
N GLY A 5 21.73 7.20 -47.93
CA GLY A 5 20.40 7.07 -47.31
C GLY A 5 20.37 7.21 -45.79
N THR A 6 21.52 7.16 -45.11
CA THR A 6 21.61 7.39 -43.66
C THR A 6 21.41 8.84 -43.27
N GLU A 7 21.87 9.78 -44.12
CA GLU A 7 21.72 11.22 -43.87
C GLU A 7 20.26 11.66 -43.88
N GLY A 8 19.44 11.10 -44.77
CA GLY A 8 18.00 11.37 -44.77
C GLY A 8 17.31 10.87 -43.49
N ALA A 9 17.69 9.69 -43.02
CA ALA A 9 17.19 9.15 -41.75
C ALA A 9 17.65 9.98 -40.54
N ASP A 10 18.89 10.48 -40.55
CA ASP A 10 19.45 11.32 -39.48
C ASP A 10 18.79 12.71 -39.44
N VAL A 11 18.48 13.30 -40.60
CA VAL A 11 17.70 14.54 -40.68
C VAL A 11 16.30 14.35 -40.12
N LEU A 12 15.61 13.28 -40.50
CA LEU A 12 14.28 12.95 -39.98
C LEU A 12 14.30 12.69 -38.46
N ALA A 13 15.33 12.01 -37.95
CA ALA A 13 15.49 11.81 -36.51
C ALA A 13 15.73 13.13 -35.75
N LYS A 14 16.53 14.04 -36.31
CA LYS A 14 16.75 15.39 -35.76
C LYS A 14 15.49 16.24 -35.76
N GLU A 15 14.65 16.11 -36.79
CA GLU A 15 13.35 16.80 -36.86
C GLU A 15 12.35 16.23 -35.85
N ALA A 16 12.29 14.89 -35.71
CA ALA A 16 11.45 14.24 -34.71
C ALA A 16 11.81 14.66 -33.27
N CYS A 17 13.10 14.80 -32.96
CA CYS A 17 13.55 15.28 -31.64
C CYS A 17 13.14 16.73 -31.32
N LYS A 18 12.83 17.56 -32.32
CA LYS A 18 12.36 18.94 -32.13
C LYS A 18 10.86 19.02 -31.85
N GLN A 19 10.12 17.95 -32.12
CA GLN A 19 8.69 17.89 -31.82
C GLN A 19 8.52 17.65 -30.32
N SER A 20 7.77 18.53 -29.67
CA SER A 20 7.34 18.30 -28.28
C SER A 20 6.34 17.14 -28.30
N PRO A 21 6.44 16.16 -27.40
CA PRO A 21 5.50 15.04 -27.41
C PRO A 21 4.07 15.55 -27.20
N ASP A 22 3.15 15.18 -28.09
CA ASP A 22 1.72 15.54 -28.03
C ASP A 22 1.01 15.02 -26.76
N SER A 23 1.65 14.11 -26.04
CA SER A 23 1.17 13.58 -24.77
C SER A 23 2.21 13.81 -23.67
N GLN A 24 1.74 14.25 -22.50
CA GLN A 24 2.58 14.28 -21.30
C GLN A 24 3.18 12.87 -21.11
N PRO A 25 4.52 12.75 -20.98
CA PRO A 25 5.15 11.46 -20.82
C PRO A 25 4.53 10.77 -19.61
N GLN A 26 4.10 9.51 -19.78
CA GLN A 26 3.66 8.70 -18.65
C GLN A 26 4.78 8.70 -17.61
N SER A 27 4.52 9.37 -16.50
CA SER A 27 5.53 9.55 -15.46
C SER A 27 6.04 8.18 -14.98
N ILE A 28 7.35 7.97 -15.12
CA ILE A 28 8.01 6.75 -14.66
C ILE A 28 7.75 6.62 -13.16
N PHE A 29 7.45 5.40 -12.69
CA PHE A 29 7.13 5.15 -11.27
C PHE A 29 8.13 5.79 -10.29
N ALA A 30 9.43 5.79 -10.64
CA ALA A 30 10.47 6.45 -9.84
C ALA A 30 10.28 7.97 -9.73
N HIS A 31 9.84 8.64 -10.80
CA HIS A 31 9.52 10.07 -10.83
C HIS A 31 8.32 10.37 -9.91
N LEU A 32 7.22 9.61 -10.04
CA LEU A 32 6.06 9.72 -9.15
C LEU A 32 6.43 9.50 -7.68
N LYS A 33 7.31 8.53 -7.39
CA LYS A 33 7.79 8.26 -6.04
C LYS A 33 8.64 9.40 -5.47
N ARG A 34 9.42 10.10 -6.31
CA ARG A 34 10.17 11.29 -5.90
C ARG A 34 9.23 12.47 -5.66
N GLN A 35 8.29 12.71 -6.58
CA GLN A 35 7.28 13.76 -6.45
C GLN A 35 6.43 13.59 -5.18
N SER A 36 5.97 12.38 -4.86
CA SER A 36 5.18 12.16 -3.64
C SER A 36 5.94 12.48 -2.35
N LYS A 37 7.24 12.17 -2.29
CA LYS A 37 8.11 12.59 -1.18
C LYS A 37 8.22 14.11 -1.10
N THR A 38 8.43 14.78 -2.23
CA THR A 38 8.50 16.24 -2.29
C THR A 38 7.20 16.88 -1.82
N ILE A 39 6.04 16.38 -2.27
CA ILE A 39 4.72 16.85 -1.85
C ILE A 39 4.53 16.72 -0.34
N ALA A 40 4.94 15.60 0.26
CA ALA A 40 4.85 15.39 1.70
C ALA A 40 5.69 16.42 2.50
N ILE A 41 6.89 16.75 2.02
CA ILE A 41 7.75 17.77 2.65
C ILE A 41 7.14 19.16 2.51
N LEU A 42 6.66 19.51 1.32
CA LEU A 42 6.01 20.80 1.07
C LEU A 42 4.75 20.98 1.91
N PHE A 43 3.96 19.91 2.06
CA PHE A 43 2.79 19.89 2.94
C PHE A 43 3.17 20.14 4.40
N ALA A 44 4.18 19.44 4.92
CA ALA A 44 4.63 19.63 6.31
C ALA A 44 5.10 21.07 6.57
N ARG A 45 5.78 21.70 5.59
CA ARG A 45 6.17 23.13 5.67
C ARG A 45 4.98 24.08 5.68
N ARG A 46 3.91 23.76 4.93
CA ARG A 46 2.69 24.57 4.87
C ARG A 46 1.73 24.31 6.01
N TRP A 47 1.93 23.25 6.79
CA TRP A 47 1.01 22.85 7.85
C TRP A 47 0.71 23.94 8.88
N PRO A 48 1.68 24.71 9.41
CA PRO A 48 1.37 25.73 10.41
C PRO A 48 0.34 26.77 9.94
N SER A 49 0.28 27.07 8.64
CA SER A 49 -0.69 28.01 8.08
C SER A 49 -2.02 27.37 7.70
N LEU A 50 -2.09 26.04 7.58
CA LEU A 50 -3.30 25.28 7.26
C LEU A 50 -3.92 24.59 8.48
N CYS A 51 -3.18 24.49 9.58
CA CYS A 51 -3.53 23.69 10.74
C CYS A 51 -4.84 24.20 11.36
N PRO A 52 -5.91 23.38 11.38
CA PRO A 52 -7.14 23.74 12.07
C PRO A 52 -6.87 23.97 13.55
N ARG A 53 -7.58 24.93 14.16
CA ARG A 53 -7.39 25.29 15.58
C ARG A 53 -7.49 24.08 16.51
N GLN A 54 -8.48 23.20 16.29
CA GLN A 54 -8.64 21.96 17.05
C GLN A 54 -7.38 21.08 17.05
N TYR A 55 -6.65 21.03 15.93
CA TYR A 55 -5.44 20.22 15.81
C TYR A 55 -4.25 20.92 16.47
N ALA A 56 -4.18 22.24 16.37
CA ALA A 56 -3.18 23.04 17.05
C ALA A 56 -3.31 22.93 18.58
N ASP A 57 -4.54 23.01 19.10
CA ASP A 57 -4.85 22.88 20.53
C ASP A 57 -4.44 21.49 21.07
N LEU A 58 -4.55 20.44 20.24
CA LEU A 58 -4.16 19.07 20.56
C LEU A 58 -2.68 18.77 20.27
N GLY A 59 -1.90 19.74 19.77
CA GLY A 59 -0.49 19.53 19.40
C GLY A 59 -0.28 18.54 18.25
N ILE A 60 -1.28 18.33 17.39
CA ILE A 60 -1.21 17.37 16.29
C ILE A 60 -0.40 17.97 15.14
N VAL A 61 0.73 17.34 14.83
CA VAL A 61 1.59 17.71 13.71
C VAL A 61 1.57 16.63 12.62
N PRO A 62 1.77 17.00 11.34
CA PRO A 62 1.79 16.05 10.25
C PRO A 62 3.08 15.25 10.34
N HIS A 63 2.92 13.96 10.63
CA HIS A 63 4.03 13.03 10.62
C HIS A 63 4.08 12.28 9.29
N LEU A 64 5.29 12.01 8.81
CA LEU A 64 5.50 11.01 7.78
C LEU A 64 4.95 9.68 8.27
N LYS A 65 4.43 8.89 7.33
CA LYS A 65 3.89 7.57 7.62
C LYS A 65 4.96 6.72 8.34
N PRO A 66 4.74 6.32 9.60
CA PRO A 66 5.70 5.56 10.37
C PRO A 66 5.89 4.16 9.74
N ALA A 67 7.03 3.52 10.01
CA ALA A 67 7.43 2.28 9.34
C ALA A 67 6.44 1.13 9.58
N GLU A 68 5.79 1.11 10.73
CA GLU A 68 4.74 0.16 11.10
C GLU A 68 3.52 0.28 10.16
N LEU A 69 3.21 1.49 9.73
CA LEU A 69 2.14 1.75 8.77
C LEU A 69 2.57 1.49 7.32
N CYS A 70 3.86 1.39 7.01
CA CYS A 70 4.34 1.03 5.66
C CYS A 70 3.97 -0.41 5.25
N LEU A 71 3.57 -1.25 6.21
CA LEU A 71 3.09 -2.60 5.93
C LEU A 71 1.81 -2.58 5.08
N PRO A 72 1.59 -3.59 4.22
CA PRO A 72 0.32 -3.77 3.55
C PRO A 72 -0.83 -3.84 4.57
N ARG A 73 -1.95 -3.17 4.27
CA ARG A 73 -3.13 -3.07 5.16
C ARG A 73 -3.57 -4.42 5.74
N HIS A 74 -3.53 -5.48 4.93
CA HIS A 74 -3.92 -6.83 5.35
C HIS A 74 -2.99 -7.44 6.40
N LEU A 75 -1.69 -7.15 6.30
CA LEU A 75 -0.68 -7.65 7.23
C LEU A 75 -0.76 -6.87 8.55
N LEU A 76 -0.82 -5.54 8.46
CA LEU A 76 -1.00 -4.67 9.62
C LEU A 76 -2.25 -5.03 10.44
N GLY A 77 -3.39 -5.29 9.77
CA GLY A 77 -4.61 -5.72 10.45
C GLY A 77 -4.46 -7.03 11.22
N ARG A 78 -3.67 -7.98 10.69
CA ARG A 78 -3.36 -9.24 11.40
C ARG A 78 -2.43 -9.01 12.59
N LEU A 79 -1.45 -8.12 12.46
CA LEU A 79 -0.57 -7.75 13.57
C LEU A 79 -1.38 -7.15 14.71
N TYR A 80 -2.28 -6.21 14.39
CA TYR A 80 -3.14 -5.61 15.42
C TYR A 80 -4.04 -6.65 16.08
N ALA A 81 -4.72 -7.50 15.30
CA ALA A 81 -5.54 -8.57 15.84
C ALA A 81 -4.73 -9.50 16.75
N ALA A 82 -3.53 -9.92 16.32
CA ALA A 82 -2.66 -10.80 17.09
C ALA A 82 -2.19 -10.14 18.40
N ARG A 83 -1.83 -8.86 18.38
CA ARG A 83 -1.41 -8.11 19.59
C ARG A 83 -2.56 -7.90 20.56
N SER A 84 -3.74 -7.55 20.06
CA SER A 84 -4.91 -7.31 20.90
C SER A 84 -5.60 -8.61 21.34
N HIS A 85 -5.27 -9.75 20.71
CA HIS A 85 -6.03 -11.01 20.82
C HIS A 85 -7.50 -10.87 20.36
N HIS A 86 -7.82 -9.82 19.60
CA HIS A 86 -9.15 -9.59 19.00
C HIS A 86 -9.11 -9.92 17.51
N GLY A 87 -9.34 -11.19 17.19
CA GLY A 87 -9.34 -11.68 15.81
C GLY A 87 -9.97 -13.06 15.67
N ASP A 88 -9.80 -13.64 14.50
CA ASP A 88 -10.23 -15.01 14.18
C ASP A 88 -9.28 -16.02 14.84
N PHE A 89 -9.30 -16.07 16.18
CA PHE A 89 -8.49 -16.93 17.03
C PHE A 89 -9.37 -17.76 17.95
N VAL A 90 -8.91 -18.98 18.26
CA VAL A 90 -9.65 -19.90 19.12
C VAL A 90 -9.95 -19.27 20.49
N ALA A 91 -8.94 -18.69 21.13
CA ALA A 91 -9.08 -18.07 22.45
C ALA A 91 -10.15 -16.96 22.47
N TYR A 92 -10.23 -16.16 21.41
CA TYR A 92 -11.24 -15.11 21.29
C TYR A 92 -12.65 -15.70 21.13
N HIS A 93 -12.80 -16.67 20.23
CA HIS A 93 -14.11 -17.29 19.99
C HIS A 93 -14.63 -18.08 21.19
N VAL A 94 -13.74 -18.76 21.93
CA VAL A 94 -14.08 -19.46 23.17
C VAL A 94 -14.50 -18.47 24.26
N ARG A 95 -13.75 -17.38 24.45
CA ARG A 95 -14.05 -16.36 25.48
C ARG A 95 -15.43 -15.72 25.30
N PHE A 96 -15.86 -15.51 24.06
CA PHE A 96 -17.14 -14.89 23.73
C PHE A 96 -18.22 -15.88 23.27
N ALA A 97 -18.01 -17.18 23.45
CA ALA A 97 -18.96 -18.24 23.09
C ALA A 97 -19.53 -18.13 21.65
N HIS A 98 -18.67 -17.78 20.68
CA HIS A 98 -19.09 -17.68 19.28
C HIS A 98 -19.34 -19.07 18.68
N GLN A 99 -20.61 -19.42 18.44
CA GLN A 99 -21.03 -20.76 18.01
C GLN A 99 -20.61 -21.13 16.57
N ASN A 100 -20.61 -20.17 15.65
CA ASN A 100 -20.36 -20.41 14.23
C ASN A 100 -18.90 -20.12 13.80
N ALA A 101 -17.98 -20.15 14.76
CA ALA A 101 -16.59 -19.82 14.49
C ALA A 101 -15.79 -21.04 14.01
N LEU A 102 -15.12 -20.90 12.87
CA LEU A 102 -14.14 -21.90 12.42
C LEU A 102 -12.89 -21.79 13.29
N LEU A 103 -12.74 -22.67 14.27
CA LEU A 103 -11.60 -22.65 15.21
C LEU A 103 -10.28 -23.09 14.55
N ASN A 104 -10.38 -23.93 13.53
CA ASN A 104 -9.23 -24.50 12.85
C ASN A 104 -8.96 -23.81 11.50
N CYS A 105 -7.68 -23.72 11.15
CA CYS A 105 -7.25 -23.36 9.81
C CYS A 105 -7.46 -24.55 8.85
N SER A 106 -7.49 -24.32 7.54
CA SER A 106 -7.51 -25.39 6.52
C SER A 106 -6.31 -26.34 6.59
N CYS A 107 -5.25 -25.98 7.32
CA CYS A 107 -4.15 -26.90 7.64
C CYS A 107 -4.42 -27.83 8.83
N GLY A 108 -5.62 -27.80 9.43
CA GLY A 108 -6.03 -28.61 10.58
C GLY A 108 -5.62 -28.07 11.94
N ARG A 109 -4.70 -27.11 12.02
CA ARG A 109 -4.23 -26.55 13.30
C ARG A 109 -5.16 -25.44 13.83
N PRO A 110 -5.25 -25.27 15.17
CA PRO A 110 -6.03 -24.19 15.77
C PRO A 110 -5.47 -22.82 15.39
N LYS A 111 -6.35 -21.84 15.21
CA LYS A 111 -5.97 -20.45 14.92
C LYS A 111 -5.46 -19.76 16.18
N SER A 112 -4.13 -19.70 16.32
CA SER A 112 -3.45 -18.87 17.33
C SER A 112 -2.97 -17.53 16.75
N PRO A 113 -2.67 -16.53 17.59
CA PRO A 113 -2.11 -15.25 17.15
C PRO A 113 -0.86 -15.38 16.26
N VAL A 114 -0.02 -16.39 16.52
CA VAL A 114 1.21 -16.65 15.77
C VAL A 114 0.99 -17.56 14.55
N HIS A 115 -0.17 -18.19 14.42
CA HIS A 115 -0.44 -19.21 13.41
C HIS A 115 -0.23 -18.69 11.98
N PHE A 116 -0.62 -17.45 11.70
CA PHE A 116 -0.52 -16.90 10.35
C PHE A 116 0.92 -16.68 9.86
N TYR A 117 1.90 -16.57 10.77
CA TYR A 117 3.32 -16.46 10.37
C TYR A 117 3.85 -17.81 9.91
N LEU A 118 3.50 -18.87 10.63
CA LEU A 118 4.04 -20.22 10.44
C LEU A 118 3.28 -21.00 9.35
N CYS A 119 1.99 -20.76 9.20
CA CYS A 119 1.14 -21.56 8.31
C CYS A 119 1.08 -21.00 6.89
N LYS A 120 1.59 -21.75 5.91
CA LYS A 120 1.48 -21.41 4.47
C LYS A 120 0.03 -21.21 4.01
N HIS A 121 -0.89 -22.05 4.51
CA HIS A 121 -2.32 -21.95 4.18
C HIS A 121 -2.97 -20.74 4.86
N GLY A 122 -2.61 -20.46 6.12
CA GLY A 122 -3.05 -19.25 6.85
C GLY A 122 -2.55 -17.95 6.22
N ARG A 123 -1.36 -17.96 5.58
CA ARG A 123 -0.86 -16.84 4.78
C ARG A 123 -1.74 -16.60 3.54
N LYS A 124 -2.08 -17.65 2.79
CA LYS A 124 -2.80 -17.55 1.50
C LYS A 124 -4.33 -17.39 1.62
N ALA A 125 -4.98 -17.96 2.64
CA ALA A 125 -6.44 -18.10 2.75
C ALA A 125 -7.29 -16.81 2.83
N LYS A 126 -6.68 -15.63 2.66
CA LYS A 126 -7.40 -14.34 2.57
C LYS A 126 -7.10 -13.55 1.29
N LEU A 127 -6.12 -13.95 0.48
CA LEU A 127 -5.90 -13.30 -0.83
C LEU A 127 -7.10 -13.55 -1.77
N TRP A 128 -7.78 -14.68 -1.63
CA TRP A 128 -9.01 -15.02 -2.38
C TRP A 128 -10.30 -14.43 -1.80
N ARG A 129 -10.30 -13.88 -0.58
CA ARG A 129 -11.46 -13.19 0.00
C ARG A 129 -11.59 -11.72 -0.44
N ARG A 130 -10.94 -11.36 -1.55
CA ARG A 130 -11.11 -10.06 -2.24
C ARG A 130 -12.01 -10.15 -3.48
N GLN A 131 -12.51 -11.34 -3.82
CA GLN A 131 -13.29 -11.55 -5.05
C GLN A 131 -14.72 -12.03 -4.78
N ALA A 132 -15.20 -11.93 -3.55
CA ALA A 132 -16.60 -12.21 -3.21
C ALA A 132 -17.22 -10.96 -2.56
N LEU A 133 -18.12 -10.35 -3.33
CA LEU A 133 -19.22 -9.47 -2.93
C LEU A 133 -18.84 -8.05 -2.48
N ILE A 134 -18.68 -7.17 -3.47
CA ILE A 134 -19.23 -5.80 -3.38
C ILE A 134 -20.66 -5.91 -3.92
N VAL A 135 -21.61 -6.08 -3.00
CA VAL A 135 -22.98 -5.56 -3.14
C VAL A 135 -23.35 -5.06 -1.75
N CYS A 136 -23.09 -3.78 -1.52
CA CYS A 136 -23.88 -2.89 -0.67
C CYS A 136 -23.86 -1.54 -1.38
#